data_AF-A0A7X7Y8G4-F1
#
_entry.id   AF-A0A7X7Y8G4-F1
#
_cell.length_a   1.000
_cell.length_b   1.000
_cell.length_c   1.000
_cell.angle_alpha   90.00
_cell.angle_beta   90.00
_cell.angle_gamma   90.00
#
_symmetry.space_group_name_H-M   'P 1'
#
loop_
_entity.id
_entity.type
_entity.pdbx_description
1 polymer ?
#
loop_
_entity_poly.entity_id
_entity_poly.type
_entity_poly.pdbx_seq_one_letter_code
_entity_poly.pdbx_strand_id
1 'polypeptide(L)'
;MGVAATVYISQALYAPDDRDGTTLLERGQNGFAVLGEAYGRIKIRGENEFRFFRQTYDNPYINKNDGRMVPNTFEGYTFRGMVGDEKSTGSLIYVAGYVSKIKERNQDRFVWMSEDAGADVKRGTIMGGALYTRGP
;
A
#
# COMPACT_ATOMS: atom_id res chain seq x y z
N MET A 1 15.00 13.33 6.43
CA MET A 1 13.75 12.71 6.94
C MET A 1 12.57 13.50 6.40
N GLY A 2 11.44 12.85 6.14
CA GLY A 2 10.22 13.52 5.68
C GLY A 2 8.97 12.80 6.20
N VAL A 3 7.85 13.50 6.18
CA VAL A 3 6.52 12.95 6.50
C VAL A 3 5.55 13.31 5.41
N ALA A 4 4.56 12.46 5.15
CA ALA A 4 3.50 12.71 4.19
C ALA A 4 2.18 12.13 4.69
N ALA A 5 1.07 12.75 4.32
CA ALA A 5 -0.27 12.28 4.64
C ALA A 5 -1.22 12.57 3.46
N THR A 6 -2.15 11.64 3.22
CA THR A 6 -3.15 11.72 2.14
C THR A 6 -4.51 11.30 2.69
N VAL A 7 -5.52 12.16 2.52
CA VAL A 7 -6.92 11.85 2.81
C VAL A 7 -7.63 11.51 1.51
N TYR A 8 -8.41 10.43 1.54
CA TYR A 8 -9.25 10.01 0.43
C TYR A 8 -10.71 10.18 0.80
N ILE A 9 -11.51 10.59 -0.18
CA ILE A 9 -12.95 10.77 -0.03
C ILE A 9 -13.62 10.11 -1.24
N SER A 10 -14.64 9.29 -0.99
CA SER A 10 -15.52 8.74 -2.01
C SER A 10 -16.95 9.21 -1.74
N GLN A 11 -17.61 9.75 -2.75
CA GLN A 11 -18.97 10.28 -2.68
C GLN A 11 -19.82 9.68 -3.79
N ALA A 12 -21.10 9.44 -3.49
CA ALA A 12 -22.06 8.92 -4.45
C ALA A 12 -22.59 10.06 -5.35
N LEU A 13 -22.51 9.87 -6.67
CA LEU A 13 -23.27 10.68 -7.63
C LEU A 13 -24.58 9.98 -8.03
N TYR A 14 -24.53 8.66 -8.20
CA TYR A 14 -25.66 7.79 -8.46
C TYR A 14 -25.41 6.45 -7.80
N ALA A 15 -26.25 6.11 -6.83
CA ALA A 15 -26.05 5.02 -5.88
C ALA A 15 -27.41 4.44 -5.47
N PRO A 16 -28.08 3.67 -6.34
CA PRO A 16 -29.33 3.04 -5.97
C PRO A 16 -29.06 1.84 -5.05
N ASP A 17 -29.82 1.73 -3.96
CA ASP A 17 -29.58 0.78 -2.86
C ASP A 17 -29.66 -0.70 -3.30
N ASP A 18 -30.32 -0.99 -4.43
CA ASP A 18 -30.45 -2.33 -5.01
C ASP A 18 -29.22 -2.76 -5.84
N ARG A 19 -28.24 -1.87 -6.06
CA ARG A 19 -27.06 -2.09 -6.92
C ARG A 19 -25.73 -1.93 -6.20
N ASP A 20 -25.61 -2.58 -5.05
CA ASP A 20 -24.33 -2.63 -4.34
C ASP A 20 -23.28 -3.55 -4.99
N GLY A 21 -22.01 -3.43 -4.58
CA GLY A 21 -20.93 -4.35 -4.96
C GLY A 21 -19.93 -3.82 -6.00
N THR A 22 -20.07 -2.57 -6.45
CA THR A 22 -19.12 -1.94 -7.39
C THR A 22 -17.75 -1.64 -6.77
N THR A 23 -17.64 -1.68 -5.43
CA THR A 23 -16.44 -1.34 -4.64
C THR A 23 -15.96 0.12 -4.81
N LEU A 24 -16.83 1.01 -5.28
CA LEU A 24 -16.57 2.46 -5.36
C LEU A 24 -16.89 3.17 -4.03
N LEU A 25 -17.88 2.65 -3.32
CA LEU A 25 -18.43 3.15 -2.07
C LEU A 25 -18.37 2.02 -1.04
N GLU A 26 -18.61 2.36 0.22
CA GLU A 26 -18.79 1.35 1.25
C GLU A 26 -20.03 0.48 0.99
N ARG A 27 -20.10 -0.67 1.68
CA ARG A 27 -21.29 -1.52 1.63
C ARG A 27 -22.55 -0.71 1.95
N GLY A 28 -23.61 -0.95 1.19
CA GLY A 28 -24.82 -0.15 1.23
C GLY A 28 -24.71 1.19 0.51
N GLN A 29 -23.76 1.34 -0.43
CA GLN A 29 -23.59 2.54 -1.26
C GLN A 29 -23.33 3.84 -0.49
N ASN A 30 -22.66 3.74 0.66
CA ASN A 30 -22.36 4.90 1.51
C ASN A 30 -21.05 5.58 1.08
N GLY A 31 -21.07 6.91 1.02
CA GLY A 31 -19.86 7.72 0.88
C GLY A 31 -18.99 7.63 2.14
N PHE A 32 -17.68 7.74 1.98
CA PHE A 32 -16.73 7.63 3.10
C PHE A 32 -15.54 8.56 2.91
N ALA A 33 -14.87 8.89 4.01
CA ALA A 33 -13.64 9.67 4.05
C ALA A 33 -12.64 9.01 4.99
N VAL A 34 -11.39 8.87 4.57
CA VAL A 34 -10.37 8.13 5.32
C VAL A 34 -8.98 8.71 5.14
N LEU A 35 -8.22 8.78 6.24
CA LEU A 35 -6.78 9.02 6.22
C LEU A 35 -6.05 7.74 5.76
N GLY A 36 -5.92 7.57 4.45
CA GLY A 36 -5.36 6.37 3.83
C GLY A 36 -3.83 6.33 3.86
N GLU A 37 -3.16 7.47 3.70
CA GLU A 37 -1.70 7.54 3.85
C GLU A 37 -1.33 8.49 4.99
N ALA A 38 -0.36 8.08 5.78
CA ALA A 38 0.28 8.85 6.84
C ALA A 38 1.58 8.10 7.13
N TYR A 39 2.70 8.52 6.55
CA TYR A 39 3.96 7.80 6.73
C TYR A 39 5.14 8.73 7.00
N GLY A 40 6.08 8.21 7.77
CA GLY A 40 7.41 8.78 7.92
C GLY A 40 8.39 8.11 6.97
N ARG A 41 9.38 8.88 6.51
CA ARG A 41 10.43 8.45 5.59
C ARG A 41 11.80 8.89 6.09
N ILE A 42 12.72 7.93 6.19
CA ILE A 42 14.10 8.16 6.61
C ILE A 42 15.02 7.67 5.50
N LYS A 43 15.75 8.60 4.87
CA LYS A 43 16.86 8.28 3.97
C LYS A 43 18.11 8.04 4.81
N ILE A 44 18.79 6.91 4.61
CA ILE A 44 19.94 6.52 5.42
C ILE A 44 21.24 6.88 4.68
N ARG A 45 21.54 6.19 3.58
CA ARG A 45 22.72 6.43 2.72
C ARG A 45 22.41 6.04 1.28
N GLY A 46 22.79 6.87 0.32
CA GLY A 46 22.49 6.64 -1.10
C GLY A 46 20.98 6.47 -1.32
N GLU A 47 20.60 5.44 -2.05
CA GLU A 47 19.21 5.10 -2.39
C GLU A 47 18.47 4.27 -1.31
N ASN A 48 19.07 4.13 -0.12
CA ASN A 48 18.45 3.38 0.98
C ASN A 48 17.45 4.23 1.76
N GLU A 49 16.21 3.75 1.80
CA GLU A 49 15.07 4.42 2.39
C GLU A 49 14.28 3.47 3.31
N PHE A 50 13.95 3.96 4.50
CA PHE A 50 13.01 3.33 5.41
C PHE A 50 11.70 4.13 5.46
N ARG A 51 10.57 3.45 5.29
CA ARG A 51 9.22 4.03 5.40
C ARG A 51 8.41 3.27 6.45
N PHE A 52 7.59 3.98 7.22
CA PHE A 52 6.80 3.38 8.29
C PHE A 52 5.39 3.99 8.40
N PHE A 53 4.49 3.22 9.02
CA PHE A 53 3.06 3.52 9.23
C PHE A 53 2.21 3.33 7.97
N ARG A 54 1.32 4.26 7.60
CA ARG A 54 0.32 4.08 6.54
C ARG A 54 0.83 4.54 5.19
N GLN A 55 0.97 3.61 4.26
CA GLN A 55 1.57 3.83 2.96
C GLN A 55 0.95 2.96 1.87
N THR A 56 1.22 3.32 0.63
CA THR A 56 0.93 2.53 -0.55
C THR A 56 2.13 1.66 -0.95
N TYR A 57 1.83 0.48 -1.49
CA TYR A 57 2.80 -0.44 -2.10
C TYR A 57 2.42 -0.72 -3.55
N ASP A 58 3.43 -0.83 -4.40
CA ASP A 58 3.26 -1.20 -5.80
C ASP A 58 4.30 -2.28 -6.15
N ASN A 59 4.03 -3.50 -5.71
CA ASN A 59 4.83 -4.66 -6.03
C ASN A 59 3.91 -5.82 -6.44
N PRO A 60 4.45 -6.91 -7.05
CA PRO A 60 3.62 -8.01 -7.56
C PRO A 60 2.78 -8.74 -6.51
N TYR A 61 3.15 -8.65 -5.23
CA TYR A 61 2.50 -9.38 -4.14
C TYR A 61 1.56 -8.51 -3.30
N ILE A 62 1.89 -7.21 -3.16
CA ILE A 62 1.13 -6.21 -2.41
C ILE A 62 1.00 -4.99 -3.31
N ASN A 63 -0.24 -4.76 -3.75
CA ASN A 63 -0.55 -3.72 -4.73
C ASN A 63 -1.65 -2.79 -4.21
N LYS A 64 -1.50 -1.50 -4.49
CA LYS A 64 -2.51 -0.48 -4.20
C LYS A 64 -3.84 -0.70 -4.93
N ASN A 65 -3.88 -1.51 -5.98
CA ASN A 65 -5.08 -1.86 -6.75
C ASN A 65 -6.01 -0.65 -7.00
N ASP A 66 -5.45 0.34 -7.68
CA ASP A 66 -6.01 1.68 -7.88
C ASP A 66 -7.01 1.72 -9.04
N GLY A 67 -7.90 0.72 -9.11
CA GLY A 67 -8.91 0.58 -10.17
C GLY A 67 -10.28 1.16 -9.82
N ARG A 68 -10.38 1.91 -8.71
CA ARG A 68 -11.62 2.46 -8.13
C ARG A 68 -11.35 3.88 -7.61
N MET A 69 -12.33 4.48 -6.93
CA MET A 69 -12.26 5.87 -6.42
C MET A 69 -11.13 6.10 -5.41
N VAL A 70 -10.83 5.08 -4.59
CA VAL A 70 -9.81 5.14 -3.54
C VAL A 70 -8.92 3.91 -3.66
N PRO A 71 -7.58 4.02 -3.57
CA PRO A 71 -6.70 2.88 -3.60
C PRO A 71 -6.74 2.06 -2.30
N ASN A 72 -6.25 0.83 -2.37
CA ASN A 72 -5.85 0.07 -1.19
C ASN A 72 -4.62 0.73 -0.55
N THR A 73 -4.65 0.87 0.78
CA THR A 73 -3.54 1.42 1.56
C THR A 73 -3.19 0.46 2.68
N PHE A 74 -1.96 0.53 3.19
CA PHE A 74 -1.40 -0.50 4.05
C PHE A 74 -0.67 0.12 5.24
N GLU A 75 -0.79 -0.50 6.41
CA GLU A 75 -0.03 -0.13 7.61
C GLU A 75 1.16 -1.08 7.74
N GLY A 76 2.39 -0.56 7.76
CA GLY A 76 3.58 -1.39 7.81
C GLY A 76 4.89 -0.62 7.85
N TYR A 77 5.99 -1.37 7.90
CA TYR A 77 7.36 -0.88 7.87
C TYR A 77 8.06 -1.49 6.67
N THR A 78 8.83 -0.69 5.95
CA THR A 78 9.50 -1.16 4.73
C THR A 78 10.84 -0.49 4.57
N PHE A 79 11.82 -1.30 4.24
CA PHE A 79 13.14 -0.89 3.85
C PHE A 79 13.33 -1.20 2.37
N ARG A 80 13.78 -0.21 1.61
CA ARG A 80 14.08 -0.33 0.19
C ARG A 80 15.46 0.25 -0.06
N GLY A 81 16.23 -0.41 -0.90
CA GLY A 81 17.55 0.05 -1.32
C GLY A 81 17.85 -0.30 -2.76
N MET A 82 18.89 0.34 -3.27
CA MET A 82 19.47 0.05 -4.58
C MET A 82 21.00 0.09 -4.46
N VAL A 83 21.66 -0.87 -5.09
CA VAL A 83 23.12 -0.95 -5.20
C VAL A 83 23.49 -1.14 -6.67
N GLY A 84 24.58 -0.51 -7.10
CA GLY A 84 25.05 -0.54 -8.48
C GLY A 84 24.51 0.61 -9.32
N ASP A 85 25.00 0.69 -10.55
CA ASP A 85 24.60 1.68 -11.54
C ASP A 85 24.15 0.94 -12.80
N GLU A 86 22.88 1.13 -13.14
CA GLU A 86 22.21 0.54 -14.30
C GLU A 86 22.96 0.84 -15.60
N LYS A 87 23.67 1.97 -15.66
CA LYS A 87 24.39 2.42 -16.87
C LYS A 87 25.77 1.83 -17.06
N SER A 88 26.38 1.20 -16.04
CA SER A 88 27.79 0.79 -16.12
C SER A 88 28.06 -0.69 -15.80
N THR A 89 27.40 -1.26 -14.80
CA THR A 89 27.69 -2.64 -14.33
C THR A 89 26.44 -3.46 -14.02
N GLY A 90 25.25 -2.85 -14.09
CA GLY A 90 23.99 -3.42 -13.63
C GLY A 90 23.60 -2.91 -12.24
N SER A 91 22.33 -3.10 -11.89
CA SER A 91 21.73 -2.61 -10.65
C SER A 91 20.96 -3.71 -9.93
N LEU A 92 20.98 -3.66 -8.60
CA LEU A 92 20.21 -4.53 -7.71
C LEU A 92 19.32 -3.65 -6.84
N ILE A 93 18.02 -3.72 -7.06
CA ILE A 93 17.01 -3.12 -6.20
C ILE A 93 16.53 -4.19 -5.23
N TYR A 94 16.42 -3.88 -3.95
CA TYR A 94 15.88 -4.79 -2.94
C TYR A 94 14.87 -4.10 -2.05
N VAL A 95 13.91 -4.87 -1.58
CA VAL A 95 12.86 -4.43 -0.67
C VAL A 95 12.61 -5.52 0.37
N ALA A 96 12.43 -5.10 1.62
CA ALA A 96 12.00 -5.97 2.70
C ALA A 96 11.03 -5.18 3.60
N GLY A 97 9.99 -5.82 4.09
CA GLY A 97 9.00 -5.15 4.91
C GLY A 97 8.06 -6.08 5.64
N TYR A 98 7.36 -5.50 6.61
CA TYR A 98 6.27 -6.15 7.32
C TYR A 98 5.04 -5.27 7.22
N VAL A 99 3.95 -5.86 6.72
CA VAL A 99 2.66 -5.20 6.51
C VAL A 99 1.66 -5.80 7.48
N SER A 100 1.22 -5.03 8.47
CA SER A 100 0.30 -5.51 9.50
C SER A 100 -1.16 -5.47 9.05
N LYS A 101 -1.57 -4.39 8.39
CA LYS A 101 -2.98 -4.14 8.07
C LYS A 101 -3.15 -3.60 6.66
N ILE A 102 -4.33 -3.83 6.11
CA ILE A 102 -4.80 -3.31 4.84
C ILE A 102 -6.10 -2.53 5.05
N LYS A 103 -6.25 -1.43 4.34
CA LYS A 103 -7.52 -0.76 4.11
C LYS A 103 -7.87 -0.94 2.65
N GLU A 104 -8.94 -1.69 2.38
CA GLU A 104 -9.43 -1.91 1.03
C GLU A 104 -10.08 -0.65 0.43
N ARG A 105 -10.12 -0.59 -0.89
CA ARG A 105 -10.67 0.50 -1.72
C ARG A 105 -12.10 0.92 -1.41
N ASN A 106 -12.89 0.05 -0.78
CA ASN A 106 -14.29 0.28 -0.41
C ASN A 106 -14.51 0.29 1.11
N GLN A 107 -13.47 0.56 1.89
CA GLN A 107 -13.52 0.63 3.35
C GLN A 107 -12.81 1.88 3.88
N ASP A 108 -13.30 2.41 5.00
CA ASP A 108 -12.69 3.48 5.79
C ASP A 108 -11.73 2.99 6.90
N ARG A 109 -11.69 1.68 7.16
CA ARG A 109 -10.90 1.09 8.25
C ARG A 109 -9.76 0.20 7.78
N PHE A 110 -8.76 0.07 8.64
CA PHE A 110 -7.64 -0.85 8.47
C PHE A 110 -7.93 -2.17 9.21
N VAL A 111 -7.96 -3.27 8.47
CA VAL A 111 -8.13 -4.64 8.99
C VAL A 111 -6.82 -5.41 8.91
N TRP A 112 -6.65 -6.44 9.73
CA TRP A 112 -5.43 -7.27 9.68
C TRP A 112 -5.34 -7.99 8.34
N MET A 113 -4.12 -8.13 7.79
CA MET A 113 -3.90 -8.86 6.52
C MET A 113 -4.47 -10.29 6.55
N SER A 114 -4.42 -10.95 7.71
CA SER A 114 -4.99 -12.29 7.87
C SER A 114 -6.52 -12.30 7.88
N GLU A 115 -7.15 -11.27 8.44
CA GLU A 115 -8.61 -11.11 8.42
C GLU A 115 -9.10 -10.88 6.98
N ASP A 116 -8.39 -10.03 6.23
CA ASP A 116 -8.61 -9.82 4.79
C ASP A 116 -8.44 -11.11 3.96
N ALA A 117 -7.47 -11.95 4.33
CA ALA A 117 -7.27 -13.27 3.72
C ALA A 117 -8.30 -14.34 4.16
N GLY A 118 -9.26 -13.99 5.02
CA GLY A 118 -10.33 -14.88 5.49
C GLY A 118 -10.00 -15.70 6.74
N ALA A 119 -8.90 -15.39 7.45
CA ALA A 119 -8.51 -16.04 8.69
C ALA A 119 -8.81 -15.16 9.91
N ASP A 120 -9.46 -15.73 10.94
CA ASP A 120 -9.76 -15.03 12.20
C ASP A 120 -8.53 -14.99 13.14
N VAL A 121 -7.44 -14.39 12.65
CA VAL A 121 -6.20 -14.19 13.42
C VAL A 121 -5.62 -12.80 13.14
N LYS A 122 -4.92 -12.24 14.13
CA LYS A 122 -4.28 -10.92 14.01
C LYS A 122 -2.82 -11.07 13.60
N ARG A 123 -2.59 -11.30 12.30
CA ARG A 123 -1.24 -11.49 11.75
C ARG A 123 -1.04 -10.71 10.46
N GLY A 124 0.15 -10.10 10.34
CA GLY A 124 0.60 -9.39 9.15
C GLY A 124 1.39 -10.27 8.19
N THR A 125 1.80 -9.67 7.07
CA THR A 125 2.54 -10.32 6.00
C THR A 125 3.96 -9.78 5.95
N ILE A 126 4.95 -10.67 5.93
CA ILE A 126 6.33 -10.33 5.62
C ILE A 126 6.48 -10.33 4.10
N MET A 127 7.06 -9.26 3.56
CA MET A 127 7.39 -9.16 2.14
C MET A 127 8.89 -8.96 1.97
N GLY A 128 9.45 -9.59 0.94
CA GLY A 128 10.85 -9.47 0.58
C GLY A 128 11.02 -9.73 -0.91
N GLY A 129 11.86 -8.95 -1.58
CA GLY A 129 12.10 -9.12 -3.01
C GLY A 129 13.37 -8.39 -3.46
N ALA A 130 13.94 -8.87 -4.56
CA ALA A 130 15.03 -8.22 -5.23
C ALA A 130 14.82 -8.26 -6.75
N LEU A 131 15.21 -7.19 -7.43
CA LEU A 131 15.20 -7.06 -8.88
C LEU A 131 16.62 -6.75 -9.33
N TYR A 132 17.14 -7.58 -10.23
CA TYR A 132 18.45 -7.39 -10.83
C TYR A 132 18.31 -7.01 -12.30
N THR A 133 18.92 -5.89 -12.68
CA THR A 133 19.05 -5.45 -14.07
C THR A 133 20.49 -5.64 -14.50
N ARG A 134 20.70 -6.44 -15.55
CA ARG A 134 22.02 -6.60 -16.16
C ARG A 134 22.32 -5.38 -17.03
N GLY A 135 23.49 -4.76 -16.84
CA GLY A 135 23.99 -3.72 -17.74
C GLY A 135 24.25 -4.26 -19.16
N PRO A 136 24.40 -3.37 -20.16
CA PRO A 136 24.67 -3.75 -21.54
C PRO A 136 25.93 -4.62 -21.71
#